data_AF-A0A3Q0EKJ6-F1
#
_entry.id   AF-A0A3Q0EKJ6-F1
#
_cell.length_a   1.000
_cell.length_b   1.000
_cell.length_c   1.000
_cell.angle_alpha   90.00
_cell.angle_beta   90.00
_cell.angle_gamma   90.00
#
_symmetry.space_group_name_H-M   'P 1'
#
loop_
_entity.id
_entity.type
_entity.pdbx_description
1 polymer ?
#
loop_
_entity_poly.entity_id
_entity_poly.type
_entity_poly.pdbx_seq_one_letter_code
_entity_poly.pdbx_strand_id
1 'polypeptide(L)'
;MPFAYFFTESEGFAGSKKGVLGRVYETVVILILLTLLVLGMVWVASAIVDNNKASRESLYDFWEYYLPYLYSCISFLGVLLLLVCTPLGLARMFSVTGKLLVKPRLLEDLEEQLYCSAFEEAALTRRICNPTSCWLPIDMELLHRQVLALQTQRVLLEKRRKASAWQRNLGYPLAMLCLLVLTGLSVLIVAIHILELLIDEAAMPRGMQVVLILYPSGNPSMPLIIIPASWVSGQSSSWIFYLMVSSVVGFYSSPLFRSLRPRWHDTAMTQIIGNCVCLLVLSSALPVFSRTLGLTRFDLLGDFGRFNWLGNFYIVFLYNTVFAGLTTLCLVKTFTAAVRAELIQAFGLDRLPLPVSGFPRAYRKTQHQ
;
A
#
# COMPACT_ATOMS: atom_id res chain seq x y z
N MET A 1 -2.23 17.48 17.26
CA MET A 1 -0.93 16.80 17.44
C MET A 1 -0.20 17.22 18.70
N PRO A 2 0.09 18.52 18.94
CA PRO A 2 0.79 18.93 20.16
C PRO A 2 0.08 18.49 21.43
N PHE A 3 -1.27 18.54 21.44
CA PHE A 3 -2.10 18.02 22.52
C PHE A 3 -1.82 16.55 22.86
N ALA A 4 -1.73 15.67 21.86
CA ALA A 4 -1.52 14.24 22.12
C ALA A 4 -0.14 13.98 22.75
N TYR A 5 0.88 14.72 22.33
CA TYR A 5 2.24 14.63 22.89
C TYR A 5 2.30 15.14 24.33
N PHE A 6 1.79 16.34 24.60
CA PHE A 6 1.77 16.84 25.98
C PHE A 6 0.88 16.01 26.88
N PHE A 7 -0.21 15.44 26.35
CA PHE A 7 -1.10 14.57 27.12
C PHE A 7 -0.45 13.27 27.55
N THR A 8 0.46 12.72 26.75
CA THR A 8 1.22 11.55 27.17
C THR A 8 2.21 11.86 28.30
N GLU A 9 2.75 13.07 28.32
CA GLU A 9 3.75 13.53 29.30
C GLU A 9 3.13 14.11 30.58
N SER A 10 1.87 14.56 30.55
CA SER A 10 1.25 15.22 31.69
C SER A 10 0.93 14.27 32.85
N GLU A 11 1.19 14.69 34.08
CA GLU A 11 0.94 13.90 35.31
C GLU A 11 -0.28 14.41 36.10
N GLY A 12 -0.76 15.61 35.79
CA GLY A 12 -1.76 16.39 36.49
C GLY A 12 -1.16 17.43 37.44
N PHE A 13 -1.83 18.56 37.63
CA PHE A 13 -1.40 19.60 38.57
C PHE A 13 -1.34 19.08 40.03
N ALA A 14 -0.35 19.55 40.78
CA ALA A 14 -0.21 19.29 42.21
C ALA A 14 -1.51 19.66 42.96
N GLY A 15 -2.10 18.68 43.66
CA GLY A 15 -3.36 18.83 44.40
C GLY A 15 -4.63 18.46 43.61
N SER A 16 -4.53 18.14 42.31
CA SER A 16 -5.66 17.64 41.53
C SER A 16 -5.94 16.17 41.83
N LYS A 17 -7.23 15.77 41.81
CA LYS A 17 -7.61 14.35 41.95
C LYS A 17 -6.96 13.57 40.81
N LYS A 18 -6.17 12.53 41.14
CA LYS A 18 -5.53 11.65 40.15
C LYS A 18 -6.59 11.07 39.21
N GLY A 19 -6.62 11.60 37.99
CA GLY A 19 -7.64 11.28 37.00
C GLY A 19 -7.30 11.89 35.65
N VAL A 20 -7.92 11.35 34.60
CA VAL A 20 -7.68 11.78 33.21
C VAL A 20 -7.94 13.28 33.03
N LEU A 21 -8.95 13.82 33.70
CA LEU A 21 -9.32 15.23 33.58
C LEU A 21 -8.23 16.19 34.09
N GLY A 22 -7.52 15.81 35.17
CA GLY A 22 -6.39 16.60 35.69
C GLY A 22 -5.23 16.69 34.70
N ARG A 23 -4.94 15.60 33.99
CA ARG A 23 -3.97 15.55 32.90
C ARG A 23 -4.41 16.39 31.71
N VAL A 24 -5.69 16.37 31.35
CA VAL A 24 -6.23 17.24 30.28
C VAL A 24 -6.06 18.71 30.64
N TYR A 25 -6.40 19.13 31.86
CA TYR A 25 -6.22 20.53 32.27
C TYR A 25 -4.77 20.98 32.19
N GLU A 26 -3.83 20.19 32.70
CA GLU A 26 -2.40 20.48 32.59
C GLU A 26 -1.98 20.67 31.12
N THR A 27 -2.42 19.77 30.24
CA THR A 27 -2.04 19.83 28.83
C THR A 27 -2.59 21.04 28.11
N VAL A 28 -3.83 21.43 28.41
CA VAL A 28 -4.45 22.62 27.82
C VAL A 28 -3.70 23.87 28.29
N VAL A 29 -3.34 23.94 29.57
CA VAL A 29 -2.56 25.06 30.11
C VAL A 29 -1.16 25.11 29.48
N ILE A 30 -0.46 23.97 29.40
CA ILE A 30 0.86 23.88 28.74
C ILE A 30 0.75 24.32 27.27
N LEU A 31 -0.31 23.90 26.57
CA LEU A 31 -0.52 24.32 25.18
C LEU A 31 -0.76 25.84 25.06
N ILE A 32 -1.55 26.42 25.95
CA ILE A 32 -1.78 27.87 25.97
C ILE A 32 -0.47 28.62 26.27
N LEU A 33 0.32 28.13 27.22
CA LEU A 33 1.62 28.73 27.53
C LEU A 33 2.59 28.58 26.37
N LEU A 34 2.61 27.43 25.70
CA LEU A 34 3.43 27.20 24.52
C LEU A 34 3.02 28.09 23.36
N THR A 35 1.72 28.25 23.08
CA THR A 35 1.26 29.15 22.02
C THR A 35 1.61 30.59 22.33
N LEU A 36 1.44 31.05 23.57
CA LEU A 36 1.88 32.37 24.00
C LEU A 36 3.39 32.55 23.89
N LEU A 37 4.18 31.54 24.26
CA LEU A 37 5.64 31.54 24.11
C LEU A 37 6.05 31.66 22.64
N VAL A 38 5.49 30.84 21.75
CA VAL A 38 5.80 30.86 20.32
C VAL A 38 5.40 32.21 19.72
N LEU A 39 4.21 32.73 20.05
CA LEU A 39 3.77 34.05 19.62
C LEU A 39 4.71 35.16 20.13
N GLY A 40 5.15 35.08 21.38
CA GLY A 40 6.13 35.98 21.96
C GLY A 40 7.49 35.92 21.26
N MET A 41 7.98 34.72 20.95
CA MET A 41 9.24 34.52 20.22
C MET A 41 9.16 35.06 18.79
N VAL A 42 8.04 34.85 18.10
CA VAL A 42 7.80 35.42 16.75
C VAL A 42 7.75 36.95 16.82
N TRP A 43 7.09 37.50 17.85
CA TRP A 43 7.04 38.95 18.07
C TRP A 43 8.43 39.56 18.33
N VAL A 44 9.24 38.93 19.18
CA VAL A 44 10.63 39.37 19.45
C VAL A 44 11.50 39.24 18.19
N ALA A 45 11.42 38.11 17.47
CA ALA A 45 12.17 37.90 16.24
C ALA A 45 11.81 38.95 15.17
N SER A 46 10.53 39.30 15.06
CA SER A 46 10.06 40.35 14.16
C SER A 46 10.60 41.74 14.55
N ALA A 47 10.65 42.06 15.84
CA ALA A 47 11.17 43.34 16.31
C ALA A 47 12.69 43.49 16.07
N ILE A 48 13.43 42.38 16.02
CA ILE A 48 14.87 42.38 15.71
C ILE A 48 15.12 42.56 14.20
N VAL A 49 14.26 41.98 13.37
CA VAL A 49 14.44 41.97 11.90
C VAL A 49 13.92 43.26 11.25
N ASP A 50 12.83 43.83 11.75
CA ASP A 50 12.15 44.95 11.11
C ASP A 50 12.15 46.20 12.00
N ASN A 51 13.08 47.13 11.71
CA ASN A 51 13.30 48.34 12.53
C ASN A 51 12.22 49.44 12.32
N ASN A 52 11.25 49.26 11.42
CA ASN A 52 10.36 50.37 11.02
C ASN A 52 8.90 50.01 10.66
N LYS A 53 8.43 48.78 10.86
CA LYS A 53 7.02 48.41 10.58
C LYS A 53 6.34 47.71 11.76
N ALA A 54 5.11 48.13 12.01
CA ALA A 54 4.34 47.83 13.21
C ALA A 54 4.12 46.32 13.39
N SER A 55 4.37 45.82 14.60
CA SER A 55 4.30 44.41 15.02
C SER A 55 2.96 43.69 14.79
N ARG A 56 1.92 44.37 14.31
CA ARG A 56 0.66 43.74 13.89
C ARG A 56 0.78 43.18 12.48
N GLU A 57 1.52 43.84 11.58
CA GLU A 57 1.75 43.36 10.21
C GLU A 57 2.51 42.04 10.23
N SER A 58 3.50 41.85 11.11
CA SER A 58 4.29 40.61 11.14
C SER A 58 3.54 39.36 11.61
N LEU A 59 2.55 39.49 12.50
CA LEU A 59 1.67 38.37 12.85
C LEU A 59 0.69 38.03 11.74
N TYR A 60 0.19 39.04 11.02
CA TYR A 60 -0.61 38.85 9.82
C TYR A 60 0.23 38.22 8.69
N ASP A 61 1.48 38.68 8.49
CA ASP A 61 2.44 38.09 7.54
C ASP A 61 2.77 36.64 7.91
N PHE A 62 2.93 36.32 9.20
CA PHE A 62 3.10 34.93 9.64
C PHE A 62 1.91 34.05 9.24
N TRP A 63 0.70 34.54 9.48
CA TRP A 63 -0.54 33.82 9.17
C TRP A 63 -0.80 33.69 7.66
N GLU A 64 -0.53 34.75 6.90
CA GLU A 64 -0.89 34.84 5.47
C GLU A 64 0.23 34.39 4.53
N TYR A 65 1.51 34.57 4.91
CA TYR A 65 2.65 34.23 4.07
C TYR A 65 3.37 32.95 4.53
N TYR A 66 3.73 32.84 5.81
CA TYR A 66 4.56 31.73 6.29
C TYR A 66 3.76 30.43 6.52
N LEU A 67 2.50 30.52 6.97
CA LEU A 67 1.65 29.34 7.20
C LEU A 67 1.35 28.58 5.89
N PRO A 68 0.97 29.24 4.77
CA PRO A 68 0.82 28.55 3.48
C PRO A 68 2.14 27.97 2.96
N TYR A 69 3.28 28.62 3.21
CA TYR A 69 4.59 28.09 2.83
C TYR A 69 4.92 26.81 3.61
N LEU A 70 4.72 26.80 4.92
CA LEU A 70 4.88 25.59 5.75
C LEU A 70 3.95 24.46 5.29
N TYR A 71 2.69 24.77 5.00
CA TYR A 71 1.76 23.80 4.45
C TYR A 71 2.21 23.27 3.08
N SER A 72 2.75 24.14 2.22
CA SER A 72 3.36 23.75 0.94
C SER A 72 4.54 22.79 1.14
N CYS A 73 5.44 23.06 2.10
CA CYS A 73 6.55 22.16 2.41
C CYS A 73 6.08 20.80 2.93
N ILE A 74 5.10 20.77 3.83
CA ILE A 74 4.53 19.54 4.38
C ILE A 74 3.84 18.74 3.27
N SER A 75 3.06 19.41 2.41
CA SER A 75 2.39 18.81 1.27
C SER A 75 3.40 18.26 0.27
N PHE A 76 4.45 19.01 -0.07
CA PHE A 76 5.53 18.56 -0.95
C PHE A 76 6.22 17.30 -0.42
N LEU A 77 6.57 17.29 0.87
CA LEU A 77 7.13 16.11 1.53
C LEU A 77 6.17 14.92 1.48
N GLY A 78 4.87 15.17 1.71
CA GLY A 78 3.83 14.16 1.59
C GLY A 78 3.72 13.59 0.17
N VAL A 79 3.77 14.43 -0.86
CA VAL A 79 3.69 14.00 -2.27
C VAL A 79 4.95 13.23 -2.71
N LEU A 80 6.14 13.63 -2.24
CA LEU A 80 7.37 12.85 -2.42
C LEU A 80 7.31 11.50 -1.71
N LEU A 81 6.74 11.46 -0.51
CA LEU A 81 6.54 10.21 0.21
C LEU A 81 5.55 9.30 -0.53
N LEU A 82 4.45 9.85 -1.07
CA LEU A 82 3.49 9.11 -1.91
C LEU A 82 4.13 8.59 -3.20
N LEU A 83 5.05 9.34 -3.81
CA LEU A 83 5.78 8.95 -5.03
C LEU A 83 6.52 7.62 -4.86
N VAL A 84 7.15 7.42 -3.70
CA VAL A 84 7.92 6.22 -3.39
C VAL A 84 7.03 5.12 -2.80
N CYS A 85 6.12 5.49 -1.90
CA CYS A 85 5.26 4.52 -1.21
C CYS A 85 4.26 3.86 -2.14
N THR A 86 3.64 4.59 -3.08
CA THR A 86 2.61 4.05 -3.97
C THR A 86 3.12 2.90 -4.85
N PRO A 87 4.20 3.02 -5.66
CA PRO A 87 4.70 1.91 -6.46
C PRO A 87 5.16 0.72 -5.60
N LEU A 88 5.73 0.98 -4.42
CA LEU A 88 6.10 -0.09 -3.49
C LEU A 88 4.87 -0.81 -2.92
N GLY A 89 3.81 -0.05 -2.64
CA GLY A 89 2.51 -0.54 -2.22
C GLY A 89 1.86 -1.44 -3.26
N LEU A 90 1.89 -1.02 -4.52
CA LEU A 90 1.42 -1.82 -5.66
C LEU A 90 2.12 -3.18 -5.72
N ALA A 91 3.47 -3.18 -5.67
CA ALA A 91 4.27 -4.41 -5.67
C ALA A 91 3.86 -5.36 -4.52
N ARG A 92 3.64 -4.78 -3.35
CA ARG A 92 3.26 -5.51 -2.14
C ARG A 92 1.84 -6.03 -2.22
N MET A 93 0.89 -5.27 -2.76
CA MET A 93 -0.48 -5.74 -2.98
C MET A 93 -0.50 -6.95 -3.92
N PHE A 94 0.27 -6.94 -5.01
CA PHE A 94 0.41 -8.14 -5.85
C PHE A 94 0.98 -9.35 -5.09
N SER A 95 2.04 -9.14 -4.29
CA SER A 95 2.65 -10.20 -3.49
C SER A 95 1.73 -10.74 -2.40
N VAL A 96 0.96 -9.87 -1.75
CA VAL A 96 0.04 -10.19 -0.66
C VAL A 96 -1.19 -10.90 -1.19
N THR A 97 -1.78 -10.43 -2.31
CA THR A 97 -2.86 -11.12 -3.02
C THR A 97 -2.42 -12.53 -3.42
N GLY A 98 -1.18 -12.69 -3.90
CA GLY A 98 -0.57 -13.98 -4.20
C GLY A 98 -0.44 -14.95 -3.01
N LYS A 99 -0.37 -14.44 -1.78
CA LYS A 99 -0.21 -15.22 -0.54
C LYS A 99 -1.53 -15.46 0.20
N LEU A 100 -2.40 -14.44 0.24
CA LEU A 100 -3.66 -14.46 0.96
C LEU A 100 -4.74 -15.22 0.19
N LEU A 101 -4.77 -15.09 -1.13
CA LEU A 101 -5.68 -15.88 -1.94
C LEU A 101 -4.99 -17.19 -2.32
N VAL A 102 -5.65 -18.29 -1.96
CA VAL A 102 -5.20 -19.65 -2.30
C VAL A 102 -5.05 -19.70 -3.82
N LYS A 103 -3.85 -20.00 -4.31
CA LYS A 103 -3.64 -20.21 -5.76
C LYS A 103 -4.69 -21.20 -6.25
N PRO A 104 -5.54 -20.82 -7.21
CA PRO A 104 -6.57 -21.71 -7.73
C PRO A 104 -5.84 -22.80 -8.51
N ARG A 105 -5.91 -24.03 -8.02
CA ARG A 105 -5.63 -25.20 -8.86
C ARG A 105 -6.92 -25.52 -9.59
N LEU A 106 -7.18 -24.73 -10.63
CA LEU A 106 -8.49 -24.61 -11.30
C LEU A 106 -8.95 -25.94 -11.95
N LEU A 107 -8.06 -26.91 -12.06
CA LEU A 107 -8.27 -28.22 -12.69
C LEU A 107 -7.90 -29.41 -11.81
N GLU A 108 -7.50 -29.20 -10.56
CA GLU A 108 -7.16 -30.31 -9.68
C GLU A 108 -8.37 -30.61 -8.80
N ASP A 109 -8.93 -31.81 -8.95
CA ASP A 109 -10.12 -32.20 -8.23
C ASP A 109 -9.77 -32.34 -6.74
N LEU A 110 -10.22 -31.36 -5.94
CA LEU A 110 -9.98 -31.32 -4.50
C LEU A 110 -10.53 -32.59 -3.85
N GLU A 111 -11.62 -33.13 -4.39
CA GLU A 111 -12.25 -34.35 -3.90
C GLU A 111 -11.33 -35.54 -4.15
N GLU A 112 -10.80 -35.67 -5.37
CA GLU A 112 -9.80 -36.69 -5.71
C GLU A 112 -8.55 -36.60 -4.83
N GLN A 113 -8.00 -35.41 -4.59
CA GLN A 113 -6.85 -35.23 -3.70
C GLN A 113 -7.13 -35.59 -2.24
N LEU A 114 -8.32 -35.26 -1.75
CA LEU A 114 -8.74 -35.59 -0.40
C LEU A 114 -8.95 -37.12 -0.26
N TYR A 115 -9.48 -37.78 -1.29
CA TYR A 115 -9.58 -39.24 -1.34
C TYR A 115 -8.22 -39.94 -1.44
N CYS A 116 -7.31 -39.48 -2.32
CA CYS A 116 -5.97 -40.05 -2.46
C CYS A 116 -5.15 -39.90 -1.16
N SER A 117 -5.12 -38.69 -0.58
CA SER A 117 -4.43 -38.46 0.70
C SER A 117 -5.05 -39.27 1.84
N ALA A 118 -6.37 -39.49 1.80
CA ALA A 118 -7.05 -40.32 2.77
C ALA A 118 -6.67 -41.80 2.69
N PHE A 119 -6.56 -42.28 1.47
CA PHE A 119 -6.17 -43.65 1.19
C PHE A 119 -4.70 -43.91 1.58
N GLU A 120 -3.79 -42.97 1.27
CA GLU A 120 -2.38 -43.04 1.66
C GLU A 120 -2.19 -43.07 3.18
N GLU A 121 -2.91 -42.23 3.92
CA GLU A 121 -2.90 -42.23 5.38
C GLU A 121 -3.38 -43.57 5.96
N ALA A 122 -4.48 -44.11 5.44
CA ALA A 122 -5.01 -45.39 5.88
C ALA A 122 -4.05 -46.55 5.58
N ALA A 123 -3.39 -46.52 4.42
CA ALA A 123 -2.39 -47.51 4.03
C ALA A 123 -1.14 -47.45 4.94
N LEU A 124 -0.64 -46.25 5.24
CA LEU A 124 0.51 -46.04 6.12
C LEU A 124 0.18 -46.40 7.58
N THR A 125 -1.01 -46.05 8.06
CA THR A 125 -1.46 -46.41 9.41
C THR A 125 -1.54 -47.92 9.59
N ARG A 126 -2.03 -48.64 8.56
CA ARG A 126 -2.02 -50.12 8.56
C ARG A 126 -0.61 -50.71 8.58
N ARG A 127 0.33 -50.11 7.85
CA ARG A 127 1.75 -50.53 7.88
C ARG A 127 2.40 -50.31 9.25
N ILE A 128 2.02 -49.25 9.97
CA ILE A 128 2.47 -49.00 11.35
C ILE A 128 1.88 -50.03 12.32
N CYS A 129 0.58 -50.33 12.22
CA CYS A 129 -0.09 -51.26 13.13
C CYS A 129 0.30 -52.73 12.91
N ASN A 130 0.79 -53.09 11.72
CA ASN A 130 1.10 -54.49 11.37
C ASN A 130 2.52 -54.63 10.75
N PRO A 131 3.58 -54.46 11.55
CA PRO A 131 4.97 -54.43 11.07
C PRO A 131 5.53 -55.81 10.64
N THR A 132 4.78 -56.89 10.85
CA THR A 132 5.25 -58.29 10.80
C THR A 132 5.42 -58.89 9.40
N SER A 133 5.21 -58.13 8.32
CA SER A 133 5.11 -58.67 6.95
C SER A 133 6.23 -58.26 5.97
N CYS A 134 7.26 -57.51 6.38
CA CYS A 134 8.33 -57.10 5.47
C CYS A 134 9.72 -57.26 6.07
N TRP A 135 10.57 -58.01 5.36
CA TRP A 135 11.99 -58.29 5.64
C TRP A 135 12.92 -57.08 5.43
N LEU A 136 12.40 -55.85 5.47
CA LEU A 136 13.18 -54.62 5.34
C LEU A 136 13.22 -53.87 6.68
N PRO A 137 14.37 -53.31 7.09
CA PRO A 137 14.41 -52.38 8.21
C PRO A 137 13.61 -51.12 7.83
N ILE A 138 12.40 -51.01 8.39
CA ILE A 138 11.54 -49.85 8.19
C ILE A 138 11.89 -48.81 9.25
N ASP A 139 12.29 -47.63 8.79
CA ASP A 139 12.56 -46.48 9.64
C ASP A 139 11.23 -45.92 10.20
N MET A 140 10.85 -46.38 11.39
CA MET A 140 9.57 -46.04 12.03
C MET A 140 9.41 -44.53 12.25
N GLU A 141 10.52 -43.81 12.49
CA GLU A 141 10.50 -42.36 12.68
C GLU A 141 10.21 -41.59 11.38
N LEU A 142 10.71 -42.08 10.24
CA LEU A 142 10.37 -41.52 8.92
C LEU A 142 8.89 -41.73 8.60
N LEU A 143 8.36 -42.91 8.92
CA LEU A 143 6.98 -43.29 8.67
C LEU A 143 6.01 -42.44 9.50
N HIS A 144 6.32 -42.23 10.78
CA HIS A 144 5.52 -41.39 11.67
C HIS A 144 5.51 -39.91 11.20
N ARG A 145 6.65 -39.40 10.75
CA ARG A 145 6.75 -38.05 10.15
C ARG A 145 5.92 -37.92 8.87
N GLN A 146 5.87 -38.95 8.03
CA GLN A 146 5.06 -38.96 6.80
C GLN A 146 3.56 -38.98 7.12
N VAL A 147 3.11 -39.78 8.09
CA VAL A 147 1.71 -39.78 8.53
C VAL A 147 1.31 -38.42 9.09
N LEU A 148 2.16 -37.82 9.93
CA LEU A 148 1.90 -36.51 10.51
C LEU A 148 1.86 -35.41 9.42
N ALA A 149 2.72 -35.48 8.41
CA ALA A 149 2.65 -34.59 7.24
C ALA A 149 1.34 -34.75 6.46
N LEU A 150 0.90 -35.99 6.19
CA LEU A 150 -0.36 -36.26 5.49
C LEU A 150 -1.60 -35.78 6.29
N GLN A 151 -1.59 -35.94 7.61
CA GLN A 151 -2.64 -35.43 8.49
C GLN A 151 -2.75 -33.91 8.44
N THR A 152 -1.60 -33.21 8.49
CA THR A 152 -1.59 -31.74 8.38
C THR A 152 -2.11 -31.30 7.01
N GLN A 153 -1.77 -32.02 5.94
CA GLN A 153 -2.25 -31.75 4.59
C GLN A 153 -3.77 -31.95 4.48
N ARG A 154 -4.31 -33.05 5.03
CA ARG A 154 -5.76 -33.29 5.10
C ARG A 154 -6.51 -32.18 5.82
N VAL A 155 -6.05 -31.79 7.01
CA VAL A 155 -6.71 -30.72 7.80
C VAL A 155 -6.73 -29.40 7.02
N LEU A 156 -5.66 -29.10 6.27
CA LEU A 156 -5.62 -27.93 5.39
C LEU A 156 -6.59 -28.07 4.20
N LEU A 157 -6.70 -29.25 3.57
CA LEU A 157 -7.62 -29.52 2.47
C LEU A 157 -9.09 -29.50 2.92
N GLU A 158 -9.42 -30.01 4.11
CA GLU A 158 -10.76 -29.95 4.69
C GLU A 158 -11.18 -28.52 5.04
N LYS A 159 -10.26 -27.72 5.60
CA LYS A 159 -10.49 -26.28 5.80
C LYS A 159 -10.76 -25.57 4.47
N ARG A 160 -10.05 -25.94 3.41
CA ARG A 160 -10.32 -25.43 2.05
C ARG A 160 -11.68 -25.89 1.53
N ARG A 161 -12.07 -27.15 1.76
CA ARG A 161 -13.38 -27.70 1.34
C ARG A 161 -14.56 -26.88 1.87
N LYS A 162 -14.48 -26.42 3.12
CA LYS A 162 -15.53 -25.62 3.76
C LYS A 162 -15.67 -24.19 3.23
N ALA A 163 -14.69 -23.68 2.47
CA ALA A 163 -14.79 -22.36 1.84
C ALA A 163 -15.56 -22.43 0.51
N SER A 164 -16.34 -21.39 0.20
CA SER A 164 -17.18 -21.31 -1.01
C SER A 164 -16.36 -21.46 -2.30
N ALA A 165 -16.85 -22.27 -3.25
CA ALA A 165 -16.20 -22.53 -4.54
C ALA A 165 -15.89 -21.25 -5.33
N TRP A 166 -16.77 -20.24 -5.25
CA TRP A 166 -16.59 -18.95 -5.90
C TRP A 166 -15.42 -18.14 -5.30
N GLN A 167 -15.33 -18.09 -3.97
CA GLN A 167 -14.25 -17.41 -3.26
C GLN A 167 -12.89 -18.11 -3.47
N ARG A 168 -12.91 -19.42 -3.71
CA ARG A 168 -11.71 -20.26 -3.90
C ARG A 168 -11.13 -20.22 -5.30
N ASN A 169 -11.98 -20.29 -6.33
CA ASN A 169 -11.50 -20.41 -7.72
C ASN A 169 -11.59 -19.09 -8.50
N LEU A 170 -12.59 -18.25 -8.23
CA LEU A 170 -12.77 -17.00 -8.98
C LEU A 170 -12.16 -15.79 -8.26
N GLY A 171 -12.14 -15.80 -6.93
CA GLY A 171 -11.62 -14.68 -6.13
C GLY A 171 -10.17 -14.32 -6.46
N TYR A 172 -9.28 -15.32 -6.56
CA TYR A 172 -7.86 -15.11 -6.87
C TYR A 172 -7.63 -14.50 -8.26
N PRO A 173 -8.10 -15.11 -9.37
CA PRO A 173 -7.82 -14.58 -10.70
C PRO A 173 -8.52 -13.25 -10.91
N LEU A 174 -9.72 -13.05 -10.35
CA LEU A 174 -10.44 -11.78 -10.45
C LEU A 174 -9.72 -10.66 -9.69
N ALA A 175 -9.23 -10.91 -8.47
CA ALA A 175 -8.49 -9.92 -7.71
C ALA A 175 -7.15 -9.57 -8.38
N MET A 176 -6.43 -10.58 -8.89
CA MET A 176 -5.17 -10.37 -9.62
C MET A 176 -5.39 -9.59 -10.93
N LEU A 177 -6.42 -9.94 -11.70
CA LEU A 177 -6.81 -9.25 -12.92
C LEU A 177 -7.23 -7.81 -12.61
N CYS A 178 -8.05 -7.59 -11.59
CA CYS A 178 -8.47 -6.26 -11.17
C CYS A 178 -7.26 -5.40 -10.79
N LEU A 179 -6.34 -5.91 -9.96
CA LEU A 179 -5.11 -5.19 -9.61
C LEU A 179 -4.24 -4.88 -10.85
N LEU A 180 -4.12 -5.83 -11.79
CA LEU A 180 -3.35 -5.64 -13.02
C LEU A 180 -4.00 -4.59 -13.94
N VAL A 181 -5.31 -4.63 -14.11
CA VAL A 181 -6.05 -3.66 -14.92
C VAL A 181 -5.97 -2.27 -14.28
N LEU A 182 -6.19 -2.16 -12.97
CA LEU A 182 -6.13 -0.89 -12.26
C LEU A 182 -4.73 -0.27 -12.31
N THR A 183 -3.68 -1.07 -12.07
CA THR A 183 -2.29 -0.59 -12.23
C THR A 183 -1.96 -0.22 -13.67
N GLY A 184 -2.28 -1.07 -14.64
CA GLY A 184 -2.00 -0.82 -16.05
C GLY A 184 -2.68 0.44 -16.57
N LEU A 185 -3.96 0.62 -16.25
CA LEU A 185 -4.71 1.83 -16.58
C LEU A 185 -4.14 3.07 -15.88
N SER A 186 -3.72 2.98 -14.61
CA SER A 186 -3.08 4.12 -13.91
C SER A 186 -1.79 4.56 -14.60
N VAL A 187 -0.94 3.63 -15.04
CA VAL A 187 0.29 3.93 -15.76
C VAL A 187 -0.01 4.52 -17.13
N LEU A 188 -0.98 3.96 -17.85
CA LEU A 188 -1.39 4.45 -19.17
C LEU A 188 -1.91 5.88 -19.10
N ILE A 189 -2.77 6.19 -18.11
CA ILE A 189 -3.29 7.55 -17.91
C ILE A 189 -2.15 8.52 -17.62
N VAL A 190 -1.23 8.16 -16.72
CA VAL A 190 -0.08 9.01 -16.40
C VAL A 190 0.84 9.18 -17.62
N ALA A 191 1.06 8.14 -18.41
CA ALA A 191 1.86 8.21 -19.63
C ALA A 191 1.24 9.15 -20.68
N ILE A 192 -0.08 9.07 -20.87
CA ILE A 192 -0.82 10.00 -21.73
C ILE A 192 -0.70 11.42 -21.18
N HIS A 193 -0.80 11.62 -19.87
CA HIS A 193 -0.65 12.93 -19.24
C HIS A 193 0.76 13.52 -19.42
N ILE A 194 1.81 12.70 -19.33
CA ILE A 194 3.19 13.11 -19.63
C ILE A 194 3.32 13.51 -21.10
N LEU A 195 2.71 12.75 -22.02
CA LEU A 195 2.74 13.05 -23.45
C LEU A 195 1.99 14.37 -23.76
N GLU A 196 0.84 14.59 -23.12
CA GLU A 196 0.09 15.85 -23.21
C GLU A 196 0.93 17.03 -22.71
N LEU A 197 1.57 16.89 -21.55
CA LEU A 197 2.50 17.88 -21.00
C LEU A 197 3.68 18.17 -21.95
N LEU A 198 4.16 17.18 -22.69
CA LEU A 198 5.29 17.35 -23.61
C LEU A 198 4.91 18.02 -24.95
N ILE A 199 3.65 17.88 -25.38
CA ILE A 199 3.16 18.40 -26.67
C ILE A 199 2.61 19.82 -26.54
N ASP A 200 2.02 20.18 -25.39
CA ASP A 200 1.33 21.46 -25.21
C ASP A 200 2.22 22.48 -24.45
N GLU A 201 3.12 23.14 -25.18
CA GLU A 201 4.07 24.16 -24.65
C GLU A 201 3.40 25.43 -24.06
N ALA A 202 2.07 25.58 -24.04
CA ALA A 202 1.44 26.82 -23.55
C ALA A 202 0.01 26.74 -22.97
N ALA A 203 -0.53 25.57 -22.58
CA ALA A 203 -1.86 25.54 -21.96
C ALA A 203 -1.94 24.64 -20.70
N MET A 204 -2.62 25.18 -19.68
CA MET A 204 -3.00 24.51 -18.43
C MET A 204 -3.58 23.10 -18.65
N PRO A 205 -3.45 22.20 -17.64
CA PRO A 205 -3.82 20.79 -17.77
C PRO A 205 -5.32 20.63 -18.02
N ARG A 206 -5.69 20.27 -19.26
CA ARG A 206 -7.06 19.84 -19.61
C ARG A 206 -7.23 18.35 -19.29
N GLY A 207 -7.03 18.03 -18.00
CA GLY A 207 -7.22 16.69 -17.46
C GLY A 207 -8.58 16.11 -17.88
N MET A 208 -8.51 14.96 -18.54
CA MET A 208 -9.64 14.12 -18.96
C MET A 208 -10.57 14.71 -20.03
N GLN A 209 -10.07 15.56 -20.94
CA GLN A 209 -10.69 15.64 -22.27
C GLN A 209 -10.13 14.56 -23.20
N VAL A 210 -8.93 14.04 -22.96
CA VAL A 210 -8.26 13.10 -23.90
C VAL A 210 -8.85 11.68 -23.89
N VAL A 211 -9.40 11.19 -22.76
CA VAL A 211 -10.19 9.93 -22.76
C VAL A 211 -11.49 10.08 -23.54
N LEU A 212 -12.01 11.31 -23.65
CA LEU A 212 -13.14 11.64 -24.53
C LEU A 212 -12.71 11.80 -26.01
N ILE A 213 -11.46 12.24 -26.28
CA ILE A 213 -10.94 12.49 -27.63
C ILE A 213 -10.33 11.22 -28.28
N LEU A 214 -9.99 10.18 -27.52
CA LEU A 214 -9.68 8.86 -28.11
C LEU A 214 -10.95 8.14 -28.65
N TYR A 215 -12.12 8.78 -28.61
CA TYR A 215 -13.14 8.61 -29.63
C TYR A 215 -13.05 9.83 -30.57
N PRO A 216 -12.27 9.73 -31.67
CA PRO A 216 -12.31 10.78 -32.67
C PRO A 216 -13.74 10.83 -33.19
N SER A 217 -14.37 12.00 -33.02
CA SER A 217 -15.52 12.39 -33.82
C SER A 217 -15.13 12.23 -35.29
N GLY A 218 -15.59 11.16 -35.93
CA GLY A 218 -15.32 10.88 -37.34
C GLY A 218 -14.87 9.45 -37.64
N ASN A 219 -15.68 8.44 -37.32
CA ASN A 219 -15.96 7.29 -38.20
C ASN A 219 -16.91 6.28 -37.50
N PRO A 220 -18.05 5.88 -38.10
CA PRO A 220 -19.08 5.08 -37.44
C PRO A 220 -18.82 3.55 -37.38
N SER A 221 -17.57 3.08 -37.51
CA SER A 221 -17.28 1.65 -37.80
C SER A 221 -16.49 0.87 -36.74
N MET A 222 -16.41 1.32 -35.48
CA MET A 222 -15.77 0.57 -34.38
C MET A 222 -16.71 0.43 -33.16
N PRO A 223 -16.63 -0.66 -32.37
CA PRO A 223 -17.57 -0.90 -31.29
C PRO A 223 -17.40 0.15 -30.18
N LEU A 224 -18.40 1.03 -30.13
CA LEU A 224 -18.56 2.16 -29.22
C LEU A 224 -18.91 1.66 -27.81
N ILE A 225 -17.95 1.64 -26.89
CA ILE A 225 -18.22 1.58 -25.45
C ILE A 225 -18.45 3.02 -24.97
N ILE A 226 -19.72 3.45 -25.00
CA ILE A 226 -20.15 4.71 -24.37
C ILE A 226 -20.07 4.53 -22.85
N ILE A 227 -19.10 5.15 -22.19
CA ILE A 227 -19.10 5.23 -20.72
C ILE A 227 -19.95 6.46 -20.34
N PRO A 228 -21.09 6.29 -19.64
CA PRO A 228 -21.93 7.42 -19.26
C PRO A 228 -21.18 8.38 -18.33
N ALA A 229 -21.42 9.69 -18.45
CA ALA A 229 -20.75 10.72 -17.65
C ALA A 229 -20.86 10.49 -16.12
N SER A 230 -21.92 9.84 -15.64
CA SER A 230 -22.08 9.42 -14.23
C SER A 230 -21.09 8.35 -13.78
N TRP A 231 -20.61 7.48 -14.68
CA TRP A 231 -19.56 6.50 -14.39
C TRP A 231 -18.19 7.18 -14.19
N VAL A 232 -17.92 8.27 -14.91
CA VAL A 232 -16.65 9.02 -14.80
C VAL A 232 -16.51 9.73 -13.45
N SER A 233 -17.62 10.27 -12.93
CA SER A 233 -17.65 10.91 -11.61
C SER A 233 -17.40 9.92 -10.47
N GLY A 234 -18.03 8.74 -10.53
CA GLY A 234 -17.84 7.67 -9.54
C GLY A 234 -16.47 6.98 -9.60
N GLN A 235 -15.85 6.89 -10.79
CA GLN A 235 -14.53 6.26 -10.94
C GLN A 235 -13.40 7.04 -10.26
N SER A 236 -13.46 8.37 -10.24
CA SER A 236 -12.41 9.21 -9.62
C SER A 236 -12.20 8.86 -8.14
N SER A 237 -13.27 8.63 -7.40
CA SER A 237 -13.22 8.21 -5.98
C SER A 237 -12.59 6.82 -5.82
N SER A 238 -12.83 5.91 -6.76
CA SER A 238 -12.23 4.56 -6.76
C SER A 238 -10.70 4.64 -6.95
N TRP A 239 -10.23 5.49 -7.88
CA TRP A 239 -8.80 5.72 -8.10
C TRP A 239 -8.11 6.32 -6.88
N ILE A 240 -8.73 7.33 -6.25
CA ILE A 240 -8.20 7.94 -5.02
C ILE A 240 -8.14 6.92 -3.88
N PHE A 241 -9.20 6.12 -3.70
CA PHE A 241 -9.22 5.06 -2.69
C PHE A 241 -8.14 4.01 -2.96
N TYR A 242 -7.95 3.62 -4.22
CA TYR A 242 -6.91 2.69 -4.61
C TYR A 242 -5.50 3.22 -4.33
N LEU A 243 -5.22 4.48 -4.69
CA LEU A 243 -3.95 5.15 -4.39
C LEU A 243 -3.74 5.30 -2.88
N MET A 244 -4.80 5.58 -2.11
CA MET A 244 -4.74 5.64 -0.66
C MET A 244 -4.34 4.29 -0.06
N VAL A 245 -5.05 3.21 -0.42
CA VAL A 245 -4.75 1.87 0.10
C VAL A 245 -3.34 1.44 -0.33
N SER A 246 -2.97 1.67 -1.58
CA SER A 246 -1.64 1.37 -2.10
C SER A 246 -0.56 2.12 -1.32
N SER A 247 -0.69 3.44 -1.16
CA SER A 247 0.30 4.25 -0.46
C SER A 247 0.43 3.90 1.02
N VAL A 248 -0.66 3.56 1.71
CA VAL A 248 -0.62 3.08 3.10
C VAL A 248 0.08 1.73 3.20
N VAL A 249 -0.26 0.77 2.32
CA VAL A 249 0.41 -0.54 2.26
C VAL A 249 1.90 -0.36 1.96
N GLY A 250 2.25 0.57 1.07
CA GLY A 250 3.61 0.94 0.72
C GLY A 250 4.39 1.57 1.86
N PHE A 251 3.76 2.51 2.58
CA PHE A 251 4.33 3.20 3.73
C PHE A 251 4.79 2.19 4.79
N TYR A 252 3.90 1.28 5.21
CA TYR A 252 4.23 0.24 6.20
C TYR A 252 5.16 -0.87 5.67
N SER A 253 5.29 -0.98 4.35
CA SER A 253 6.20 -1.94 3.71
C SER A 253 7.60 -1.39 3.47
N SER A 254 7.77 -0.07 3.55
CA SER A 254 9.04 0.60 3.32
C SER A 254 10.05 0.32 4.44
N PRO A 255 11.36 0.27 4.13
CA PRO A 255 12.40 0.11 5.14
C PRO A 255 12.50 1.32 6.07
N LEU A 256 12.20 2.52 5.57
CA LEU A 256 12.30 3.79 6.30
C LEU A 256 11.30 3.88 7.47
N PHE A 257 10.07 3.40 7.28
CA PHE A 257 9.00 3.52 8.28
C PHE A 257 8.67 2.20 8.99
N ARG A 258 9.57 1.21 8.90
CA ARG A 258 9.37 -0.10 9.55
C ARG A 258 9.23 0.02 11.08
N SER A 259 9.87 1.02 11.68
CA SER A 259 9.79 1.29 13.13
C SER A 259 8.42 1.80 13.58
N LEU A 260 7.61 2.35 12.67
CA LEU A 260 6.28 2.86 12.98
C LEU A 260 5.19 1.79 12.80
N ARG A 261 5.53 0.57 12.35
CA ARG A 261 4.53 -0.47 12.11
C ARG A 261 3.81 -0.85 13.42
N PRO A 262 2.48 -0.67 13.52
CA PRO A 262 1.75 -0.98 14.74
C PRO A 262 1.79 -2.49 15.01
N ARG A 263 2.00 -2.87 16.27
CA ARG A 263 1.91 -4.24 16.78
C ARG A 263 0.70 -4.37 17.69
N TRP A 264 0.00 -5.47 17.59
CA TRP A 264 -1.13 -5.75 18.48
C TRP A 264 -0.65 -5.77 19.93
N HIS A 265 -1.26 -4.94 20.77
CA HIS A 265 -1.02 -4.84 22.23
C HIS A 265 0.38 -4.35 22.67
N ASP A 266 1.25 -3.96 21.74
CA ASP A 266 2.64 -3.55 22.05
C ASP A 266 3.04 -2.34 21.19
N THR A 267 2.32 -1.23 21.34
CA THR A 267 2.60 0.04 20.67
C THR A 267 2.76 1.16 21.68
N ALA A 268 3.94 1.78 21.69
CA ALA A 268 4.18 2.97 22.50
C ALA A 268 3.30 4.14 22.01
N MET A 269 2.83 5.00 22.92
CA MET A 269 2.01 6.16 22.56
C MET A 269 2.71 7.08 21.56
N THR A 270 4.03 7.20 21.64
CA THR A 270 4.86 7.96 20.68
C THR A 270 4.77 7.39 19.25
N GLN A 271 4.70 6.06 19.10
CA GLN A 271 4.50 5.41 17.79
C GLN A 271 3.09 5.64 17.25
N ILE A 272 2.08 5.69 18.13
CA ILE A 272 0.70 6.01 17.74
C ILE A 272 0.63 7.44 17.20
N ILE A 273 1.20 8.40 17.93
CA ILE A 273 1.28 9.80 17.49
C ILE A 273 2.02 9.89 16.15
N GLY A 274 3.17 9.23 16.02
CA GLY A 274 3.95 9.18 14.78
C GLY A 274 3.15 8.62 13.60
N ASN A 275 2.44 7.51 13.79
CA ASN A 275 1.56 6.94 12.78
C ASN A 275 0.43 7.90 12.37
N CYS A 276 -0.22 8.54 13.34
CA CYS A 276 -1.25 9.53 13.06
C CYS A 276 -0.68 10.70 12.26
N VAL A 277 0.52 11.20 12.58
CA VAL A 277 1.18 12.28 11.84
C VAL A 277 1.47 11.85 10.41
N CYS A 278 2.09 10.69 10.21
CA CYS A 278 2.41 10.21 8.88
C CYS A 278 1.15 9.97 8.03
N LEU A 279 0.11 9.33 8.60
CA LEU A 279 -1.15 9.08 7.88
C LEU A 279 -1.88 10.39 7.55
N LEU A 280 -1.85 11.38 8.44
CA LEU A 280 -2.45 12.69 8.19
C LEU A 280 -1.71 13.43 7.06
N VAL A 281 -0.38 13.39 7.06
CA VAL A 281 0.44 13.95 5.98
C VAL A 281 0.14 13.23 4.66
N LEU A 282 0.15 11.90 4.62
CA LEU A 282 -0.24 11.13 3.42
C LEU A 282 -1.64 11.51 2.95
N SER A 283 -2.62 11.56 3.86
CA SER A 283 -4.02 11.86 3.53
C SER A 283 -4.20 13.25 2.94
N SER A 284 -3.48 14.25 3.48
CA SER A 284 -3.51 15.63 2.96
C SER A 284 -2.84 15.77 1.58
N ALA A 285 -1.84 14.93 1.28
CA ALA A 285 -1.11 14.96 0.03
C ALA A 285 -1.78 14.15 -1.10
N LEU A 286 -2.70 13.22 -0.78
CA LEU A 286 -3.38 12.36 -1.77
C LEU A 286 -4.16 13.12 -2.85
N PRO A 287 -4.93 14.19 -2.53
CA PRO A 287 -5.63 14.97 -3.56
C PRO A 287 -4.66 15.69 -4.51
N VAL A 288 -3.57 16.26 -3.96
CA VAL A 288 -2.52 16.93 -4.74
C VAL A 288 -1.82 15.91 -5.64
N PHE A 289 -1.49 14.74 -5.09
CA PHE A 289 -0.90 13.63 -5.83
C PHE A 289 -1.80 13.14 -6.99
N SER A 290 -3.09 12.94 -6.72
CA SER A 290 -4.07 12.52 -7.75
C SER A 290 -4.20 13.55 -8.88
N ARG A 291 -4.15 14.85 -8.53
CA ARG A 291 -4.14 15.95 -9.51
C ARG A 291 -2.84 15.98 -10.32
N THR A 292 -1.68 15.84 -9.69
CA THR A 292 -0.39 15.86 -10.38
C THR A 292 -0.25 14.72 -11.39
N LEU A 293 -0.83 13.56 -11.08
CA LEU A 293 -0.86 12.40 -11.99
C LEU A 293 -1.87 12.51 -13.13
N GLY A 294 -2.78 13.51 -13.08
CA GLY A 294 -3.86 13.65 -14.06
C GLY A 294 -5.00 12.63 -13.92
N LEU A 295 -5.12 11.94 -12.77
CA LEU A 295 -6.10 10.86 -12.57
C LEU A 295 -7.53 11.36 -12.29
N THR A 296 -7.68 12.54 -11.70
CA THR A 296 -9.00 13.06 -11.29
C THR A 296 -9.15 14.56 -11.56
N ARG A 297 -10.27 14.97 -12.18
CA ARG A 297 -10.64 16.38 -12.47
C ARG A 297 -11.29 17.11 -11.28
N PHE A 298 -11.50 16.43 -10.14
CA PHE A 298 -12.20 17.02 -9.00
C PHE A 298 -11.39 18.18 -8.42
N ASP A 299 -11.78 19.39 -8.80
CA ASP A 299 -11.30 20.66 -8.28
C ASP A 299 -11.95 20.96 -6.92
N LEU A 300 -11.90 19.99 -6.00
CA LEU A 300 -12.24 20.21 -4.59
C LEU A 300 -11.20 21.11 -3.88
N LEU A 301 -10.16 21.49 -4.61
CA LEU A 301 -9.02 22.26 -4.15
C LEU A 301 -9.17 23.76 -4.41
N GLY A 302 -10.39 24.29 -4.52
CA GLY A 302 -10.63 25.74 -4.51
C GLY A 302 -9.80 26.38 -3.40
N ASP A 303 -8.79 27.17 -3.80
CA ASP A 303 -7.72 27.81 -3.00
C ASP A 303 -6.38 27.06 -2.79
N PHE A 304 -6.31 25.74 -2.93
CA PHE A 304 -5.04 24.99 -2.90
C PHE A 304 -4.25 25.05 -4.23
N GLY A 305 -4.81 25.67 -5.28
CA GLY A 305 -4.08 26.00 -6.52
C GLY A 305 -2.94 27.01 -6.33
N ARG A 306 -2.79 27.57 -5.13
CA ARG A 306 -1.72 28.52 -4.76
C ARG A 306 -0.37 27.87 -4.42
N PHE A 307 -0.22 26.57 -4.58
CA PHE A 307 1.10 25.94 -4.42
C PHE A 307 2.04 26.35 -5.55
N ASN A 308 2.97 27.26 -5.26
CA ASN A 308 3.98 27.75 -6.21
C ASN A 308 4.73 26.62 -6.94
N TRP A 309 4.93 25.46 -6.30
CA TRP A 309 5.63 24.32 -6.92
C TRP A 309 4.79 23.56 -7.94
N LEU A 310 3.46 23.58 -7.82
CA LEU A 310 2.54 22.92 -8.76
C LEU A 310 2.46 23.65 -10.11
N GLY A 311 2.84 24.94 -10.14
CA GLY A 311 2.95 25.74 -11.35
C GLY A 311 4.27 25.52 -12.11
N ASN A 312 5.24 24.82 -11.53
CA ASN A 312 6.52 24.55 -12.20
C ASN A 312 6.42 23.28 -13.05
N PHE A 313 6.40 23.47 -14.37
CA PHE A 313 6.36 22.41 -15.37
C PHE A 313 7.40 21.31 -15.11
N TYR A 314 8.66 21.68 -14.84
CA TYR A 314 9.75 20.73 -14.67
C TYR A 314 9.54 19.80 -13.47
N ILE A 315 8.99 20.33 -12.37
CA ILE A 315 8.73 19.55 -11.15
C ILE A 315 7.60 18.55 -11.42
N VAL A 316 6.51 19.00 -12.03
CA VAL A 316 5.35 18.16 -12.35
C VAL A 316 5.74 17.08 -13.37
N PHE A 317 6.47 17.45 -14.42
CA PHE A 317 6.97 16.52 -15.43
C PHE A 317 7.88 15.45 -14.80
N LEU A 318 8.93 15.86 -14.09
CA LEU A 318 9.86 14.94 -13.41
C LEU A 318 9.11 14.00 -12.48
N TYR A 319 8.17 14.53 -11.69
CA TYR A 319 7.37 13.75 -10.77
C TYR A 319 6.59 12.64 -11.49
N ASN A 320 5.86 12.99 -12.55
CA ASN A 320 5.07 12.06 -13.33
C ASN A 320 5.96 11.02 -14.03
N THR A 321 7.10 11.42 -14.59
CA THR A 321 8.06 10.51 -15.21
C THR A 321 8.62 9.50 -14.20
N VAL A 322 9.01 9.96 -13.00
CA VAL A 322 9.51 9.07 -11.94
C VAL A 322 8.41 8.11 -11.48
N PHE A 323 7.18 8.59 -11.31
CA PHE A 323 6.06 7.74 -10.93
C PHE A 323 5.78 6.66 -11.98
N ALA A 324 5.64 7.05 -13.25
CA ALA A 324 5.40 6.13 -14.36
C ALA A 324 6.54 5.10 -14.50
N GLY A 325 7.79 5.54 -14.36
CA GLY A 325 8.96 4.67 -14.39
C GLY A 325 8.96 3.64 -13.25
N LEU A 326 8.77 4.07 -12.00
CA LEU A 326 8.76 3.19 -10.83
C LEU A 326 7.60 2.19 -10.88
N THR A 327 6.41 2.64 -11.26
CA THR A 327 5.21 1.78 -11.37
C THR A 327 5.33 0.77 -12.51
N THR A 328 5.87 1.17 -13.67
CA THR A 328 6.13 0.27 -14.80
C THR A 328 7.19 -0.76 -14.46
N LEU A 329 8.31 -0.36 -13.85
CA LEU A 329 9.35 -1.28 -13.38
C LEU A 329 8.79 -2.30 -12.38
N CYS A 330 7.93 -1.86 -11.46
CA CYS A 330 7.22 -2.73 -10.53
C CYS A 330 6.32 -3.73 -11.27
N LEU A 331 5.53 -3.27 -12.23
CA LEU A 331 4.59 -4.09 -12.99
C LEU A 331 5.33 -5.14 -13.84
N VAL A 332 6.38 -4.73 -14.55
CA VAL A 332 7.25 -5.63 -15.33
C VAL A 332 7.87 -6.67 -14.41
N LYS A 333 8.50 -6.27 -13.30
CA LYS A 333 9.10 -7.25 -12.37
C LYS A 333 8.08 -8.25 -11.84
N THR A 334 6.89 -7.79 -11.50
CA THR A 334 5.82 -8.65 -10.96
C THR A 334 5.28 -9.60 -12.03
N PHE A 335 5.01 -9.09 -13.23
CA PHE A 335 4.50 -9.87 -14.35
C PHE A 335 5.54 -10.88 -14.85
N THR A 336 6.78 -10.43 -15.07
CA THR A 336 7.90 -11.32 -15.45
C THR A 336 8.12 -12.41 -14.40
N ALA A 337 8.03 -12.10 -13.10
CA ALA A 337 8.15 -13.11 -12.05
C ALA A 337 6.98 -14.12 -12.06
N ALA A 338 5.75 -13.65 -12.28
CA ALA A 338 4.57 -14.51 -12.40
C ALA A 338 4.67 -15.44 -13.62
N VAL A 339 4.96 -14.87 -14.80
CA VAL A 339 5.16 -15.63 -16.04
C VAL A 339 6.30 -16.64 -15.88
N ARG A 340 7.44 -16.23 -15.30
CA ARG A 340 8.57 -17.14 -15.03
C ARG A 340 8.16 -18.30 -14.13
N ALA A 341 7.39 -18.04 -13.08
CA ALA A 341 6.93 -19.09 -12.17
C ALA A 341 6.01 -20.09 -12.86
N GLU A 342 5.03 -19.62 -13.64
CA GLU A 342 4.14 -20.48 -14.42
C GLU A 342 4.89 -21.23 -15.53
N LEU A 343 5.90 -20.61 -16.16
CA LEU A 343 6.72 -21.25 -17.17
C LEU A 343 7.58 -22.39 -16.57
N ILE A 344 8.20 -22.17 -15.40
CA ILE A 344 8.95 -23.21 -14.67
C ILE A 344 8.02 -24.38 -14.29
N GLN A 345 6.81 -24.07 -13.85
CA GLN A 345 5.81 -25.07 -13.49
C GLN A 345 5.31 -25.85 -14.72
N ALA A 346 5.06 -25.17 -15.85
CA ALA A 346 4.61 -25.76 -17.11
C ALA A 346 5.69 -26.63 -17.77
N PHE A 347 6.97 -26.23 -17.71
CA PHE A 347 8.09 -27.04 -18.16
C PHE A 347 8.45 -28.18 -17.20
N GLY A 348 7.75 -28.32 -16.07
CA GLY A 348 7.99 -29.38 -15.09
C GLY A 348 9.36 -29.28 -14.39
N LEU A 349 10.05 -28.13 -14.47
CA LEU A 349 11.35 -27.92 -13.82
C LEU A 349 11.25 -27.94 -12.29
N ASP A 350 10.05 -27.78 -11.73
CA ASP A 350 9.78 -27.97 -10.30
C ASP A 350 10.01 -29.41 -9.81
N ARG A 351 10.05 -30.39 -10.73
CA ARG A 351 10.40 -31.80 -10.42
C ARG A 351 11.90 -32.09 -10.52
N LEU A 352 12.71 -31.16 -11.04
CA LEU A 352 14.16 -31.31 -11.02
C LEU A 352 14.73 -30.83 -9.68
N PRO A 353 15.71 -31.54 -9.09
CA PRO A 353 16.39 -31.11 -7.87
C PRO A 353 17.36 -29.97 -8.21
N LEU A 354 16.84 -28.78 -8.46
CA LEU A 354 17.67 -27.58 -8.62
C LEU A 354 17.83 -26.88 -7.26
N PRO A 355 19.06 -26.48 -6.89
CA PRO A 355 19.33 -25.80 -5.63
C PRO A 355 18.84 -24.35 -5.73
N VAL A 356 17.58 -24.10 -5.38
CA VAL A 356 17.07 -22.73 -5.23
C VAL A 356 17.37 -22.27 -3.81
N SER A 357 18.38 -21.42 -3.67
CA SER A 357 18.70 -20.69 -2.45
C SER A 357 17.54 -19.76 -2.08
N GLY A 358 16.84 -20.03 -0.95
CA GLY A 358 15.96 -19.01 -0.35
C GLY A 358 14.70 -19.47 0.38
N PHE A 359 14.39 -20.76 0.48
CA PHE A 359 13.32 -21.24 1.37
C PHE A 359 13.81 -22.47 2.15
N PRO A 360 13.64 -22.52 3.49
CA PRO A 360 14.01 -23.69 4.26
C PRO A 360 13.01 -24.82 3.95
N ARG A 361 13.34 -25.67 2.98
CA ARG A 361 12.81 -27.03 2.95
C ARG A 361 13.52 -27.80 4.08
N ALA A 362 12.72 -28.41 4.95
CA ALA A 362 13.20 -29.35 5.95
C ALA A 362 14.12 -30.37 5.27
N TYR A 363 15.37 -30.35 5.71
CA TYR A 363 16.52 -31.02 5.13
C TYR A 363 16.37 -32.54 5.30
N ARG A 364 16.14 -33.25 4.19
CA ARG A 364 16.24 -34.72 4.13
C ARG A 364 17.72 -35.06 3.95
N LYS A 365 18.43 -35.36 5.06
CA LYS A 365 19.78 -35.94 4.99
C LYS A 365 19.69 -37.35 4.41
N THR A 366 20.08 -37.50 3.17
CA THR A 366 20.68 -38.75 2.68
C THR A 366 22.16 -38.70 3.02
N GLN A 367 22.56 -39.34 4.13
CA GLN A 367 23.96 -39.76 4.30
C GLN A 367 24.05 -41.20 3.80
N HIS A 368 24.64 -41.36 2.62
CA HIS A 368 25.39 -42.57 2.29
C HIS A 368 26.83 -42.32 2.74
N GLN A 369 27.21 -42.95 3.85
CA GLN A 369 28.45 -43.72 4.00
C GLN A 369 28.43 -44.43 5.35
#